data_AF-A0A960QAX2-F1
#
_entry.id   AF-A0A960QAX2-F1
#
_cell.length_a   1.000
_cell.length_b   1.000
_cell.length_c   1.000
_cell.angle_alpha   90.00
_cell.angle_beta   90.00
_cell.angle_gamma   90.00
#
_symmetry.space_group_name_H-M   'P 1'
#
loop_
_entity.id
_entity.type
_entity.pdbx_description
1 polymer ?
#
loop_
_entity_poly.entity_id
_entity_poly.type
_entity_poly.pdbx_seq_one_letter_code
_entity_poly.pdbx_strand_id
1 'polypeptide(L)'
;ERAGVNNLLTIYQALTDQSREQVEADFADARGYGDLKKRVAEVIIESLRPLRTEYEHLMTDPAELDRQLEIGAERARALAEAKLVEIKEKIGFWVPDDLRP
;
A
#
# COMPACT_ATOMS: atom_id res chain seq x y z
N GLU A 1 3.20 18.64 28.03
CA GLU A 1 2.68 17.91 26.85
C GLU A 1 2.77 16.40 27.07
N ARG A 2 1.85 15.61 26.49
CA ARG A 2 1.90 14.13 26.48
C ARG A 2 2.09 13.60 25.06
N ALA A 3 3.16 14.03 24.39
CA ALA A 3 3.38 13.75 22.96
C ALA A 3 3.30 12.26 22.57
N GLY A 4 3.86 11.36 23.39
CA GLY A 4 3.83 9.92 23.12
C GLY A 4 2.44 9.29 23.18
N VAL A 5 1.58 9.75 24.10
CA VAL A 5 0.18 9.29 24.20
C VAL A 5 -0.61 9.77 22.98
N ASN A 6 -0.46 11.04 22.62
CA ASN A 6 -1.15 11.62 21.47
C ASN A 6 -0.80 10.90 20.17
N ASN A 7 0.48 10.57 19.95
CA ASN A 7 0.90 9.82 18.76
C ASN A 7 0.22 8.43 18.68
N LEU A 8 0.15 7.70 19.80
CA LEU A 8 -0.50 6.39 19.84
C LEU A 8 -2.01 6.48 19.56
N LEU A 9 -2.68 7.51 20.09
CA LEU A 9 -4.10 7.76 19.82
C LEU A 9 -4.33 8.15 18.35
N THR A 10 -3.44 8.95 17.74
CA THR A 10 -3.51 9.28 16.32
C THR A 10 -3.37 8.03 15.44
N ILE A 11 -2.44 7.14 15.76
CA ILE A 11 -2.28 5.87 15.02
C ILE A 11 -3.53 5.00 15.17
N TYR A 12 -4.06 4.87 16.39
CA TYR A 12 -5.28 4.12 16.65
C TYR A 12 -6.46 4.67 15.84
N GLN A 13 -6.64 5.99 15.85
CA GLN A 13 -7.67 6.69 15.09
C GLN A 13 -7.56 6.39 13.59
N ALA A 14 -6.36 6.50 13.03
CA ALA A 14 -6.12 6.29 11.61
C ALA A 14 -6.41 4.84 11.15
N LEU A 15 -6.24 3.85 12.04
CA LEU A 15 -6.46 2.44 11.71
C LEU A 15 -7.90 1.98 11.95
N THR A 16 -8.64 2.65 12.83
CA THR A 16 -10.02 2.30 13.20
C THR A 16 -11.06 3.14 12.46
N ASP A 17 -10.65 4.24 11.83
CA ASP A 17 -11.52 5.25 11.20
C ASP A 17 -12.56 5.83 12.19
N GLN A 18 -12.23 5.80 13.48
CA GLN A 18 -13.09 6.33 14.54
C GLN A 18 -12.86 7.84 14.72
N SER A 19 -13.90 8.53 15.21
CA SER A 19 -13.79 9.90 15.69
C SER A 19 -12.94 9.98 16.96
N ARG A 20 -12.44 11.17 17.28
CA ARG A 20 -11.61 11.37 18.48
C ARG A 20 -12.37 11.03 19.76
N GLU A 21 -13.66 11.38 19.80
CA GLU A 21 -14.54 11.13 20.92
C GLU A 21 -14.74 9.62 21.16
N GLN A 22 -14.87 8.84 20.09
CA GLN A 22 -14.94 7.38 20.16
C GLN A 22 -13.63 6.78 20.66
N VAL A 23 -12.49 7.24 20.14
CA VAL A 23 -11.18 6.78 20.59
C VAL A 23 -10.96 7.10 22.08
N GLU A 24 -11.32 8.30 22.53
CA GLU A 24 -11.22 8.66 23.95
C GLU A 24 -12.15 7.81 24.83
N ALA A 25 -13.36 7.51 24.36
CA ALA A 25 -14.28 6.60 25.04
C ALA A 25 -13.73 5.17 25.11
N ASP A 26 -13.11 4.69 24.04
CA ASP A 26 -12.50 3.36 23.99
C ASP A 26 -11.40 3.23 25.04
N PHE A 27 -10.65 4.29 25.34
CA PHE A 27 -9.60 4.28 26.37
C PHE A 27 -10.03 4.81 27.75
N ALA A 28 -11.32 5.05 27.97
CA ALA A 28 -11.81 5.61 29.24
C ALA A 28 -11.56 4.68 30.45
N ASP A 29 -11.52 3.37 30.23
CA ASP A 29 -11.27 2.34 31.24
C ASP A 29 -9.80 1.90 31.33
N ALA A 30 -8.93 2.46 30.46
CA ALA A 30 -7.54 2.06 30.36
C ALA A 30 -6.78 2.38 31.65
N ARG A 31 -6.18 1.35 32.27
CA ARG A 31 -5.53 1.46 33.60
C ARG A 31 -4.19 2.19 33.58
N GLY A 32 -3.78 2.70 32.42
CA GLY A 32 -2.55 3.46 32.24
C GLY A 32 -1.89 3.22 30.87
N TYR A 33 -0.68 3.74 30.72
CA TYR A 33 0.04 3.77 29.44
C TYR A 33 0.39 2.40 28.86
N GLY A 34 0.56 1.38 29.72
CA GLY A 34 0.84 0.01 29.27
C GLY A 34 -0.35 -0.63 28.55
N ASP A 35 -1.57 -0.32 29.00
CA ASP A 35 -2.81 -0.85 28.42
C ASP A 35 -3.10 -0.17 27.07
N LEU A 36 -2.93 1.15 27.02
CA LEU A 36 -2.97 1.93 25.77
C LEU A 36 -2.07 1.31 24.70
N LYS A 37 -0.80 1.07 25.02
CA LYS A 37 0.16 0.47 24.08
C LYS A 37 -0.27 -0.91 23.58
N LYS A 38 -0.79 -1.76 24.47
CA LYS A 38 -1.21 -3.12 24.10
C LYS A 38 -2.37 -3.09 23.11
N ARG A 39 -3.40 -2.31 23.41
CA ARG A 39 -4.59 -2.18 22.55
C ARG A 39 -4.24 -1.56 21.19
N VAL A 40 -3.38 -0.53 21.18
CA VAL A 40 -2.88 0.06 19.93
C VAL A 40 -2.07 -0.96 19.12
N ALA A 41 -1.19 -1.72 19.78
CA ALA A 41 -0.41 -2.77 19.11
C ALA A 41 -1.31 -3.86 18.51
N GLU A 42 -2.36 -4.27 19.21
CA GLU A 42 -3.31 -5.26 18.73
C GLU A 42 -4.05 -4.77 17.48
N VAL A 43 -4.54 -3.52 17.48
CA VAL A 43 -5.15 -2.93 16.29
C VAL A 43 -4.16 -2.85 15.12
N ILE A 44 -2.90 -2.47 15.36
CA ILE A 44 -1.87 -2.45 14.31
C ILE A 44 -1.66 -3.86 13.74
N ILE A 45 -1.55 -4.87 14.60
CA ILE A 45 -1.32 -6.26 14.19
C ILE A 45 -2.48 -6.76 13.34
N GLU A 46 -3.73 -6.57 13.79
CA GLU A 46 -4.90 -7.03 13.05
C GLU A 46 -5.10 -6.26 11.76
N SER A 47 -4.83 -4.95 11.75
CA SER A 47 -4.94 -4.13 10.52
C SER A 47 -3.91 -4.55 9.47
N LEU A 48 -2.70 -4.94 9.88
CA LEU A 48 -1.63 -5.37 8.97
C LEU A 48 -1.67 -6.86 8.63
N ARG A 49 -2.46 -7.67 9.35
CA ARG A 49 -2.56 -9.12 9.14
C ARG A 49 -2.94 -9.49 7.70
N PRO A 50 -3.96 -8.90 7.06
CA PRO A 50 -4.32 -9.24 5.68
C PRO A 50 -3.19 -8.94 4.70
N LEU A 51 -2.56 -7.76 4.83
CA LEU A 51 -1.43 -7.38 3.98
C LEU A 51 -0.25 -8.36 4.11
N ARG A 52 0.07 -8.77 5.35
CA ARG A 52 1.11 -9.78 5.61
C ARG A 52 0.76 -11.12 4.97
N THR A 53 -0.48 -11.57 5.10
CA THR A 53 -0.93 -12.84 4.51
C THR A 53 -0.82 -12.82 2.98
N GLU A 54 -1.25 -11.75 2.32
CA GLU A 54 -1.11 -11.61 0.86
C GLU A 54 0.35 -11.56 0.42
N TYR A 55 1.19 -10.84 1.18
CA TYR A 55 2.63 -10.82 0.92
C TYR A 55 3.25 -12.22 1.02
N GLU A 56 2.96 -12.96 2.09
CA GLU A 56 3.45 -14.32 2.29
C GLU A 56 2.94 -15.28 1.21
N HIS A 57 1.68 -15.14 0.79
CA HIS A 57 1.11 -15.91 -0.32
C HIS A 57 1.89 -15.66 -1.63
N LEU A 58 2.10 -14.40 -2.01
CA LEU A 58 2.84 -14.07 -3.24
C LEU A 58 4.30 -14.51 -3.20
N MET A 59 4.95 -14.45 -2.02
CA MET A 59 6.35 -14.86 -1.88
C MET A 59 6.52 -16.38 -1.86
N THR A 60 5.47 -17.14 -1.54
CA THR A 60 5.49 -18.61 -1.52
C THR A 60 5.09 -19.24 -2.86
N ASP A 61 4.49 -18.46 -3.78
CA ASP A 61 4.23 -18.85 -5.17
C ASP A 61 4.91 -17.90 -6.17
N PRO A 62 6.21 -18.11 -6.46
CA PRO A 62 6.93 -17.31 -7.44
C PRO A 62 6.31 -17.35 -8.85
N ALA A 63 5.64 -18.44 -9.21
CA ALA A 63 5.04 -18.57 -10.54
C ALA A 63 3.79 -17.68 -10.69
N GLU A 64 2.96 -17.58 -9.65
CA GLU A 64 1.86 -16.60 -9.63
C GLU A 64 2.40 -15.16 -9.63
N LEU A 65 3.46 -14.88 -8.86
CA LEU A 65 4.08 -13.56 -8.87
C LEU A 65 4.57 -13.17 -10.27
N ASP A 66 5.27 -14.07 -10.96
CA ASP A 66 5.74 -13.84 -12.33
C ASP A 66 4.57 -13.61 -13.30
N ARG A 67 3.46 -14.36 -13.17
CA ARG A 67 2.25 -14.14 -13.97
C ARG A 67 1.69 -12.72 -13.77
N GLN A 68 1.58 -12.26 -12.53
CA GLN A 68 1.08 -10.91 -12.23
C GLN A 68 2.02 -9.82 -12.76
N LEU A 69 3.34 -10.05 -12.66
CA LEU A 69 4.35 -9.14 -13.21
C LEU A 69 4.27 -9.05 -14.73
N GLU A 70 4.05 -10.16 -15.44
CA GLU A 70 3.91 -10.15 -16.91
C GLU A 70 2.67 -9.35 -17.33
N ILE A 71 1.52 -9.54 -16.65
CA ILE A 71 0.30 -8.76 -16.92
C ILE A 71 0.56 -7.26 -16.73
N GLY A 72 1.28 -6.89 -15.66
CA GLY A 72 1.70 -5.50 -15.42
C GLY A 72 2.63 -4.97 -16.50
N ALA A 73 3.59 -5.79 -16.93
CA ALA A 73 4.57 -5.46 -17.96
C ALA A 73 3.90 -5.26 -19.33
N GLU A 74 2.95 -6.10 -19.72
CA GLU A 74 2.17 -5.95 -20.95
C GLU A 74 1.42 -4.62 -20.99
N ARG A 75 0.71 -4.28 -19.90
CA ARG A 75 -0.02 -3.01 -19.78
C ARG A 75 0.92 -1.81 -19.86
N ALA A 76 2.05 -1.87 -19.15
CA ALA A 76 3.05 -0.81 -19.16
C ALA A 76 3.70 -0.67 -20.55
N ARG A 77 4.02 -1.79 -21.21
CA ARG A 77 4.63 -1.83 -22.54
C ARG A 77 3.69 -1.22 -23.58
N ALA A 78 2.40 -1.55 -23.56
CA ALA A 78 1.41 -0.98 -24.46
C ALA A 78 1.35 0.56 -24.39
N LEU A 79 1.44 1.13 -23.18
CA LEU A 79 1.48 2.60 -22.99
C LEU A 79 2.83 3.21 -23.40
N ALA A 80 3.93 2.55 -23.04
CA ALA A 80 5.27 3.04 -23.31
C ALA A 80 5.63 2.99 -24.80
N GLU A 81 5.15 1.98 -25.53
CA GLU A 81 5.45 1.76 -26.94
C GLU A 81 4.94 2.92 -27.81
N ALA A 82 3.71 3.38 -27.58
CA ALA A 82 3.16 4.54 -28.28
C ALA A 82 4.03 5.80 -28.09
N LYS A 83 4.47 6.06 -26.85
CA LYS A 83 5.36 7.19 -26.55
C LYS A 83 6.74 7.01 -27.18
N LEU A 84 7.27 5.78 -27.17
CA LEU A 84 8.58 5.48 -27.74
C LEU A 84 8.59 5.66 -29.27
N VAL A 85 7.52 5.25 -29.95
CA VAL A 85 7.33 5.50 -31.39
C VAL A 85 7.35 6.99 -31.69
N GLU A 86 6.53 7.79 -30.98
CA GLU A 86 6.47 9.24 -31.14
C GLU A 86 7.86 9.90 -31.01
N ILE A 87 8.64 9.48 -30.00
CA ILE A 87 9.99 10.02 -29.76
C ILE A 87 10.96 9.58 -30.86
N LYS A 88 10.91 8.31 -31.30
CA LYS A 88 11.77 7.80 -32.37
C LYS A 88 11.55 8.56 -33.67
N GLU A 89 10.30 8.83 -34.04
CA GLU A 89 9.95 9.64 -35.21
C GLU A 89 10.52 11.05 -35.10
N LYS A 90 10.33 11.71 -33.95
CA LYS A 90 10.82 13.08 -33.71
C LYS A 90 12.35 13.23 -33.77
N ILE A 91 13.08 12.20 -33.35
CA ILE A 91 14.56 12.20 -33.37
C ILE A 91 15.10 11.78 -34.75
N GLY A 92 14.23 11.27 -35.64
CA GLY A 92 14.61 10.81 -36.98
C GLY A 92 15.13 9.37 -37.01
N PHE A 93 14.82 8.57 -35.98
CA PHE A 93 15.07 7.13 -36.03
C PHE A 93 14.03 6.44 -36.91
N TRP A 94 14.48 5.38 -37.58
CA TRP A 94 13.59 4.54 -38.37
C TRP A 94 12.63 3.78 -37.44
N VAL A 95 11.33 3.87 -37.75
CA VAL A 95 10.25 3.12 -37.11
C VAL A 95 9.59 2.23 -38.17
N PRO A 96 9.40 0.92 -37.90
CA PRO A 96 8.65 0.00 -38.75
C PRO A 96 7.25 0.53 -39.09
N ASP A 97 6.78 0.28 -40.32
CA ASP A 97 5.49 0.82 -40.80
C ASP A 97 4.28 0.23 -40.04
N ASP A 98 4.41 -0.96 -39.46
CA ASP A 98 3.39 -1.64 -38.63
C ASP A 98 3.24 -1.05 -37.21
N LEU A 99 4.18 -0.19 -36.80
CA LEU A 99 4.16 0.50 -35.51
C LEU A 99 3.82 1.99 -35.63
N ARG A 100 3.59 2.49 -36.85
CA ARG A 100 3.14 3.88 -37.06
C ARG A 100 1.62 3.98 -36.85
N PRO A 101 1.13 5.04 -36.19
CA PRO A 101 -0.29 5.26 -35.98
C PRO A 101 -1.09 5.50 -37.27
#